data_AF-A0A0N8TFD5-F1
#
_entry.id   AF-A0A0N8TFD5-F1
#
_cell.length_a   1.000
_cell.length_b   1.000
_cell.length_c   1.000
_cell.angle_alpha   90.00
_cell.angle_beta   90.00
_cell.angle_gamma   90.00
#
_symmetry.space_group_name_H-M   'P 1'
#
loop_
_entity.id
_entity.type
_entity.pdbx_description
1 polymer ?
#
loop_
_entity_poly.entity_id
_entity_poly.type
_entity_poly.pdbx_seq_one_letter_code
_entity_poly.pdbx_strand_id
1 'polypeptide(L)'
;MRQPLEQLVARLQTVTLGLLGDLAQGRITSTLANSALYLKAFGHTVIGWRWLEQAIRAEEGLGKGNSADSGFYQGKLQAARYFLTWEVPGCHHELAILENRDDTCLAMRDDWF
;
A
#
# COMPACT_ATOMS: atom_id res chain seq x y z
N MET A 1 14.23 -2.41 -6.52
CA MET A 1 12.86 -1.85 -6.56
C MET A 1 11.85 -2.61 -5.69
N ARG A 2 12.07 -3.89 -5.32
CA ARG A 2 11.14 -4.67 -4.50
C ARG A 2 11.03 -4.26 -3.01
N GLN A 3 12.10 -3.71 -2.43
CA GLN A 3 12.20 -3.50 -0.97
C GLN A 3 11.06 -2.65 -0.34
N PRO A 4 10.60 -1.53 -0.93
CA PRO A 4 9.48 -0.78 -0.37
C PRO A 4 8.19 -1.61 -0.28
N LEU A 5 7.93 -2.43 -1.30
CA LEU A 5 6.75 -3.31 -1.32
C LEU A 5 6.89 -4.43 -0.28
N GLU A 6 8.07 -5.02 -0.13
CA GLU A 6 8.32 -6.05 0.91
C GLU A 6 8.09 -5.51 2.31
N GLN A 7 8.58 -4.29 2.59
CA GLN A 7 8.35 -3.60 3.85
C GLN A 7 6.87 -3.29 4.07
N LEU A 8 6.16 -2.83 3.04
CA LEU A 8 4.73 -2.57 3.09
C LEU A 8 3.93 -3.85 3.38
N VAL A 9 4.23 -4.96 2.69
CA VAL A 9 3.57 -6.27 2.90
C VAL A 9 3.76 -6.73 4.34
N ALA A 10 5.00 -6.74 4.84
CA ALA A 10 5.30 -7.20 6.20
C ALA A 10 4.53 -6.38 7.24
N ARG A 11 4.53 -5.05 7.09
CA ARG A 11 3.83 -4.17 8.03
C ARG A 11 2.32 -4.30 7.93
N LEU A 12 1.78 -4.41 6.72
CA LEU A 12 0.35 -4.63 6.49
C LEU A 12 -0.11 -5.93 7.16
N GLN A 13 0.66 -7.02 7.05
CA GLN A 13 0.36 -8.29 7.72
C GLN A 13 0.28 -8.13 9.25
N THR A 14 1.26 -7.46 9.87
CA THR A 14 1.26 -7.18 11.31
C THR A 14 0.02 -6.39 11.73
N VAL A 15 -0.31 -5.33 11.00
CA VAL A 15 -1.49 -4.49 11.29
C VAL A 15 -2.78 -5.29 11.11
N THR A 16 -2.94 -6.03 10.01
CA THR A 16 -4.12 -6.87 9.77
C THR A 16 -4.34 -7.85 10.91
N LEU A 17 -3.30 -8.55 11.37
CA LEU A 17 -3.42 -9.50 12.49
C LEU A 17 -3.84 -8.81 13.78
N GLY A 18 -3.29 -7.63 14.08
CA GLY A 18 -3.68 -6.82 15.24
C GLY A 18 -5.15 -6.39 15.19
N LEU A 19 -5.60 -5.88 14.04
CA LEU A 19 -6.98 -5.46 13.83
C LEU A 19 -7.97 -6.64 13.91
N LEU A 20 -7.62 -7.80 13.34
CA LEU A 20 -8.45 -9.01 13.46
C LEU A 20 -8.56 -9.47 14.92
N GLY A 21 -7.49 -9.36 15.71
CA GLY A 21 -7.53 -9.63 17.15
C GLY A 21 -8.46 -8.68 17.90
N ASP A 22 -8.45 -7.39 17.56
CA ASP A 22 -9.36 -6.39 18.13
C ASP A 22 -10.82 -6.72 17.80
N LEU A 23 -11.12 -7.08 16.54
CA LEU A 23 -12.46 -7.50 16.10
C LEU A 23 -12.93 -8.75 16.84
N ALA A 24 -12.08 -9.76 17.01
CA ALA A 24 -12.41 -10.98 17.74
C ALA A 24 -12.74 -10.70 19.23
N GLN A 25 -12.22 -9.62 19.80
CA GLN A 25 -12.50 -9.17 21.17
C GLN A 25 -13.69 -8.20 21.24
N GLY A 26 -14.40 -7.96 20.14
CA GLY A 26 -15.59 -7.11 20.09
C GLY A 26 -15.30 -5.61 19.98
N ARG A 27 -14.04 -5.18 19.76
CA ARG A 27 -13.66 -3.77 19.57
C ARG A 27 -14.00 -3.24 18.16
N ILE A 28 -15.24 -3.43 17.73
CA ILE A 28 -15.65 -3.21 16.33
C ILE A 28 -15.52 -1.74 15.92
N THR A 29 -16.13 -0.82 16.66
CA THR A 29 -16.18 0.60 16.29
C THR A 29 -14.79 1.24 16.22
N SER A 30 -13.95 1.01 17.22
CA SER A 30 -12.57 1.53 17.25
C SER A 30 -11.71 0.96 16.13
N THR A 31 -11.87 -0.32 15.80
CA THR A 31 -11.10 -0.95 14.72
C THR A 31 -11.53 -0.45 13.34
N LEU A 32 -12.82 -0.20 13.13
CA LEU A 32 -13.35 0.21 11.83
C LEU A 32 -13.31 1.73 11.60
N ALA A 33 -13.04 2.53 12.63
CA ALA A 33 -12.98 3.99 12.55
C ALA A 33 -12.06 4.51 11.43
N ASN A 34 -10.93 3.84 11.20
CA ASN A 34 -9.95 4.20 10.17
C ASN A 34 -9.89 3.20 9.01
N SER A 35 -10.97 2.44 8.76
CA SER A 35 -11.00 1.37 7.73
C SER A 35 -10.64 1.83 6.32
N ALA A 36 -10.94 3.08 5.94
CA ALA A 36 -10.54 3.64 4.66
C ALA A 36 -9.00 3.71 4.49
N LEU A 37 -8.27 4.01 5.56
CA LEU A 37 -6.80 4.02 5.56
C LEU A 37 -6.24 2.61 5.33
N TYR A 38 -6.88 1.60 5.94
CA TYR A 38 -6.52 0.21 5.72
C TYR A 38 -6.73 -0.21 4.27
N LEU A 39 -7.88 0.11 3.69
CA LEU A 39 -8.19 -0.20 2.29
C LEU A 39 -7.21 0.50 1.33
N LYS A 40 -6.80 1.73 1.64
CA LYS A 40 -5.78 2.45 0.88
C LYS A 40 -4.44 1.68 0.90
N ALA A 41 -3.92 1.35 2.09
CA ALA A 41 -2.65 0.65 2.22
C ALA A 41 -2.68 -0.73 1.57
N PHE A 42 -3.78 -1.48 1.75
CA PHE A 42 -3.99 -2.78 1.10
C PHE A 42 -4.01 -2.64 -0.43
N GLY A 43 -4.73 -1.65 -0.96
CA GLY A 43 -4.78 -1.36 -2.39
C GLY A 43 -3.39 -1.05 -2.97
N HIS A 44 -2.58 -0.24 -2.28
CA HIS A 44 -1.22 0.07 -2.70
C HIS A 44 -0.31 -1.16 -2.71
N THR A 45 -0.48 -2.08 -1.78
CA THR A 45 0.23 -3.37 -1.81
C THR A 45 -0.10 -4.16 -3.08
N VAL A 46 -1.39 -4.29 -3.41
CA VAL A 46 -1.82 -5.04 -4.60
C VAL A 46 -1.33 -4.35 -5.88
N ILE A 47 -1.54 -3.04 -6.02
CA ILE A 47 -1.12 -2.31 -7.23
C ILE A 47 0.40 -2.25 -7.34
N GLY A 48 1.13 -2.13 -6.22
CA GLY A 48 2.58 -2.19 -6.19
C GLY A 48 3.11 -3.54 -6.70
N TRP A 49 2.46 -4.64 -6.34
CA TRP A 49 2.78 -5.96 -6.88
C TRP A 49 2.53 -6.03 -8.40
N ARG A 50 1.40 -5.51 -8.89
CA ARG A 50 1.12 -5.47 -10.34
C ARG A 50 2.14 -4.64 -11.12
N TRP A 51 2.61 -3.53 -10.55
CA TRP A 51 3.69 -2.73 -11.14
C TRP A 51 5.03 -3.48 -11.18
N LEU A 52 5.38 -4.20 -10.12
CA LEU A 52 6.60 -5.00 -10.08
C LEU A 52 6.57 -6.10 -11.14
N GLU A 53 5.43 -6.78 -11.33
CA GLU A 53 5.26 -7.76 -12.40
C GLU A 53 5.42 -7.14 -13.80
N GLN A 54 4.81 -5.98 -14.04
CA GLN A 54 4.97 -5.28 -15.31
C GLN A 54 6.41 -4.82 -15.55
N ALA A 55 7.13 -4.40 -14.50
CA ALA A 55 8.54 -4.05 -14.60
C ALA A 55 9.40 -5.25 -15.04
N ILE A 56 9.20 -6.43 -14.44
CA ILE A 56 9.90 -7.66 -14.83
C ILE A 56 9.67 -7.98 -16.31
N ARG A 57 8.41 -7.91 -16.78
CA ARG A 57 8.10 -8.15 -18.20
C ARG A 57 8.66 -7.09 -19.14
N ALA A 58 8.75 -5.84 -18.69
CA ALA A 58 9.36 -4.76 -19.47
C ALA A 58 10.88 -4.93 -19.61
N GLU A 59 11.57 -5.36 -18.55
CA GLU A 59 13.00 -5.71 -18.61
C GLU A 59 13.25 -6.89 -19.56
N GLU A 60 12.45 -7.95 -19.46
CA GLU A 60 12.51 -9.09 -20.39
C GLU A 60 12.26 -8.67 -21.85
N GLY A 61 11.29 -7.77 -22.07
CA GLY A 61 10.95 -7.25 -23.40
C GLY A 61 12.08 -6.43 -24.02
N LEU A 62 12.74 -5.57 -23.23
CA LEU A 62 13.92 -4.81 -23.67
C LEU A 62 15.09 -5.73 -24.04
N GLY A 63 15.29 -6.82 -23.29
CA GLY A 63 16.34 -7.80 -23.58
C GLY A 63 16.15 -8.55 -24.91
N LYS A 64 14.92 -8.63 -25.44
CA LYS A 64 14.61 -9.29 -26.73
C LYS A 64 14.88 -8.41 -27.96
N GLY A 65 15.14 -7.11 -27.78
CA GLY A 65 15.72 -6.26 -28.82
C GLY A 65 14.77 -5.69 -29.89
N ASN A 66 13.45 -5.69 -29.69
CA ASN A 66 12.54 -4.97 -30.60
C ASN A 66 12.59 -3.46 -30.32
N SER A 67 13.26 -2.69 -31.20
CA SER A 67 13.47 -1.25 -31.02
C SER A 67 12.17 -0.44 -31.02
N ALA A 68 11.12 -0.91 -31.70
CA ALA A 68 9.82 -0.25 -31.76
C ALA A 68 9.12 -0.17 -30.39
N ASP A 69 9.40 -1.11 -29.47
CA ASP A 69 8.76 -1.20 -28.16
C ASP A 69 9.59 -0.57 -27.02
N SER A 70 10.80 -0.08 -27.32
CA SER A 70 11.76 0.38 -26.31
C SER A 70 11.19 1.49 -25.42
N GLY A 71 10.57 2.51 -26.02
CA GLY A 71 9.95 3.61 -25.26
C GLY A 71 8.80 3.16 -24.36
N PHE A 72 7.99 2.20 -24.80
CA PHE A 72 6.88 1.65 -24.01
C PHE A 72 7.39 0.92 -22.77
N TYR A 73 8.40 0.04 -22.92
CA TYR A 73 8.98 -0.69 -21.80
C TYR A 73 9.71 0.24 -20.82
N GLN A 74 10.46 1.22 -21.31
CA GLN A 74 11.07 2.24 -20.45
C GLN A 74 10.01 3.03 -19.66
N GLY A 75 8.88 3.38 -20.28
CA GLY A 75 7.75 4.01 -19.61
C GLY A 75 7.16 3.14 -18.50
N LYS A 76 7.01 1.83 -18.73
CA LYS A 76 6.57 0.88 -17.69
C LYS A 76 7.53 0.82 -16.51
N LEU A 77 8.84 0.81 -16.76
CA LEU A 77 9.85 0.79 -15.70
C LEU A 77 9.84 2.08 -14.89
N GLN A 78 9.68 3.23 -15.55
CA GLN A 78 9.60 4.52 -14.88
C GLN A 78 8.34 4.65 -14.02
N ALA A 79 7.19 4.21 -14.53
CA ALA A 79 5.93 4.20 -13.78
C ALA A 79 6.00 3.25 -12.57
N ALA A 80 6.57 2.06 -12.73
CA ALA A 80 6.78 1.13 -11.62
C ALA A 80 7.73 1.72 -10.56
N ARG A 81 8.79 2.43 -10.99
CA ARG A 81 9.68 3.14 -10.07
C ARG A 81 8.93 4.21 -9.29
N TYR A 82 8.22 5.10 -9.97
CA TYR A 82 7.40 6.13 -9.34
C TYR A 82 6.48 5.52 -8.28
N PHE A 83 5.70 4.50 -8.64
CA PHE A 83 4.75 3.91 -7.71
C PHE A 83 5.45 3.28 -6.49
N LEU A 84 6.49 2.49 -6.71
CA LEU A 84 7.18 1.77 -5.64
C LEU A 84 8.02 2.68 -4.73
N THR A 85 8.59 3.77 -5.26
CA THR A 85 9.49 4.65 -4.48
C THR A 85 8.81 5.92 -3.98
N TRP A 86 7.66 6.30 -4.53
CA TRP A 86 6.98 7.56 -4.22
C TRP A 86 5.60 7.35 -3.59
N GLU A 87 4.77 6.46 -4.15
CA GLU A 87 3.42 6.20 -3.61
C GLU A 87 3.43 5.24 -2.42
N VAL A 88 4.15 4.11 -2.54
CA VAL A 88 4.20 3.07 -1.50
C VAL A 88 4.65 3.59 -0.13
N PRO A 89 5.70 4.44 -0.01
CA PRO A 89 6.11 4.96 1.29
C PRO A 89 5.03 5.76 2.03
N GLY A 90 4.09 6.38 1.29
CA GLY A 90 2.96 7.09 1.88
C GLY A 90 2.19 6.21 2.86
N CYS A 91 1.95 4.95 2.47
CA CYS A 91 1.19 3.94 3.23
C CYS A 91 1.72 3.66 4.64
N HIS A 92 3.00 3.96 4.92
CA HIS A 92 3.56 3.78 6.24
C HIS A 92 2.95 4.73 7.28
N HIS A 93 2.48 5.91 6.87
CA HIS A 93 1.79 6.81 7.77
C HIS A 93 0.40 6.25 8.15
N GLU A 94 -0.39 5.82 7.16
CA GLU A 94 -1.70 5.21 7.40
C GLU A 94 -1.61 3.97 8.28
N LEU A 95 -0.62 3.11 8.03
CA LEU A 95 -0.41 1.92 8.87
C LEU A 95 -0.01 2.27 10.29
N ALA A 96 0.68 3.39 10.54
CA ALA A 96 1.02 3.82 11.90
C ALA A 96 -0.23 4.25 12.68
N ILE A 97 -1.14 4.97 12.04
CA ILE A 97 -2.44 5.36 12.61
C ILE A 97 -3.23 4.10 13.02
N LEU A 98 -3.31 3.12 12.12
CA LEU A 98 -4.01 1.85 12.36
C LEU A 98 -3.37 1.03 13.48
N GLU A 99 -2.04 0.94 13.51
CA GLU A 99 -1.26 0.22 14.51
C GLU A 99 -1.44 0.80 15.92
N ASN A 100 -1.53 2.12 16.02
CA ASN A 100 -1.77 2.84 17.27
C ASN A 100 -3.23 2.86 17.71
N ARG A 101 -4.16 2.37 16.88
CA ARG A 101 -5.62 2.44 17.11
C ARG A 101 -6.05 3.89 17.40
N ASP A 102 -5.49 4.82 16.61
CA ASP A 102 -5.77 6.24 16.77
C ASP A 102 -7.28 6.51 16.69
N ASP A 103 -7.82 7.12 17.75
CA ASP A 103 -9.23 7.39 17.90
C ASP A 103 -9.59 8.86 17.62
N THR A 104 -8.67 9.67 17.12
CA THR A 104 -8.87 11.13 16.92
C THR A 104 -10.16 11.42 16.15
N CYS A 105 -10.38 10.74 15.03
CA CYS A 105 -11.59 10.91 14.22
C CYS A 105 -12.84 10.32 14.90
N LEU A 106 -12.69 9.25 15.67
CA LEU A 106 -13.80 8.60 16.38
C LEU A 106 -14.27 9.41 17.60
N ALA A 107 -13.33 10.10 18.26
CA ALA A 107 -13.57 10.89 19.47
C ALA A 107 -14.15 12.28 19.17
N MET A 108 -14.23 12.68 17.90
CA MET A 108 -14.90 13.91 17.48
C MET A 108 -16.35 13.92 17.97
N ARG A 109 -16.84 15.12 18.31
CA ARG A 109 -18.23 15.33 18.74
C ARG A 109 -18.86 16.45 17.93
N ASP A 110 -20.14 16.29 17.64
CA ASP A 110 -20.90 17.26 16.87
C ASP A 110 -20.96 18.64 17.53
N ASP A 111 -20.88 18.73 18.88
CA ASP A 111 -20.93 20.01 19.60
C ASP A 111 -19.63 20.83 19.51
N TRP A 112 -18.57 20.30 18.90
CA TRP A 112 -17.29 21.00 18.70
C TRP A 112 -17.16 21.68 17.33
N PHE A 113 -18.06 21.43 16.39
CA PHE A 113 -18.00 21.85 14.97
C PHE A 113 -19.36 22.39 14.48
#